data_AF-A0A7J2TLR8-F1
#
_entry.id   AF-A0A7J2TLR8-F1
#
_cell.length_a   1.000
_cell.length_b   1.000
_cell.length_c   1.000
_cell.angle_alpha   90.00
_cell.angle_beta   90.00
_cell.angle_gamma   90.00
#
_symmetry.space_group_name_H-M   'P 1'
#
loop_
_entity.id
_entity.type
_entity.pdbx_description
1 polymer ?
#
loop_
_entity_poly.entity_id
_entity_poly.type
_entity_poly.pdbx_seq_one_letter_code
_entity_poly.pdbx_strand_id
1 'polypeptide(L)'
;MDARELLMLRMLRLIRKLRLDRILRVGRPAYAFTDYFKGMEKIEAVKRIFGDKTEEVLRNLKVEFTWIGGYMWVDSRNGHLMINTNYLNKGDKIDIYLDLIHELVHTRQFLQGRELFDEQYSYIDRPTEIEAYRHAVEEARRIGLPDERICQYLKTEWMNKQDLQKLAVTLKVNCIRNND
;
A
#
# COMPACT_ATOMS: atom_id res chain seq x y z
N MET A 1 16.39 15.28 6.71
CA MET A 1 15.49 15.43 5.57
C MET A 1 16.32 15.20 4.31
N ASP A 2 16.14 14.03 3.71
CA ASP A 2 16.94 13.55 2.58
C ASP A 2 16.50 14.25 1.27
N ALA A 3 17.41 14.42 0.32
CA ALA A 3 17.13 14.99 -1.00
C ALA A 3 16.05 14.19 -1.76
N ARG A 4 15.91 12.90 -1.44
CA ARG A 4 14.89 11.99 -2.00
C ARG A 4 13.52 12.18 -1.37
N GLU A 5 13.44 12.41 -0.06
CA GLU A 5 12.21 12.86 0.61
C GLU A 5 11.75 14.21 0.06
N LEU A 6 12.71 15.12 -0.19
CA LEU A 6 12.42 16.41 -0.79
C LEU A 6 11.93 16.27 -2.24
N LEU A 7 12.41 15.28 -3.00
CA LEU A 7 11.94 14.99 -4.36
C LEU A 7 10.54 14.37 -4.36
N MET A 8 10.25 13.43 -3.45
CA MET A 8 8.91 12.87 -3.23
C MET A 8 7.91 13.93 -2.78
N LEU A 9 8.27 14.72 -1.77
CA LEU A 9 7.48 15.88 -1.36
C LEU A 9 7.34 16.88 -2.50
N ARG A 10 8.36 17.10 -3.35
CA ARG A 10 8.25 17.96 -4.53
C ARG A 10 7.35 17.37 -5.60
N MET A 11 7.34 16.06 -5.80
CA MET A 11 6.45 15.36 -6.75
C MET A 11 4.99 15.39 -6.26
N LEU A 12 4.76 15.05 -4.98
CA LEU A 12 3.45 15.16 -4.33
C LEU A 12 2.98 16.62 -4.27
N ARG A 13 3.88 17.58 -3.99
CA ARG A 13 3.60 19.03 -4.06
C ARG A 13 3.38 19.51 -5.48
N LEU A 14 4.07 18.99 -6.50
CA LEU A 14 3.83 19.36 -7.91
C LEU A 14 2.43 18.94 -8.33
N ILE A 15 2.04 17.71 -7.97
CA ILE A 15 0.69 17.17 -8.18
C ILE A 15 -0.36 18.06 -7.48
N ARG A 16 -0.07 18.50 -6.25
CA ARG A 16 -0.95 19.38 -5.44
C ARG A 16 -1.00 20.84 -5.90
N LYS A 17 0.10 21.39 -6.44
CA LYS A 17 0.27 22.83 -6.77
C LYS A 17 -0.10 23.18 -8.21
N LEU A 18 0.04 22.24 -9.15
CA LEU A 18 -0.25 22.48 -10.57
C LEU A 18 -1.76 22.40 -10.91
N ARG A 19 -2.64 22.06 -9.95
CA ARG A 19 -4.04 21.68 -10.25
C ARG A 19 -4.14 20.69 -11.42
N LEU A 20 -3.09 19.87 -11.64
CA LEU A 20 -3.01 18.89 -12.72
C LEU A 20 -3.99 17.73 -12.47
N ASP A 21 -4.45 17.56 -11.22
CA ASP A 21 -5.60 16.74 -10.86
C ASP A 21 -6.86 17.15 -11.62
N ARG A 22 -7.00 18.42 -12.03
CA ARG A 22 -8.14 18.92 -12.81
C ARG A 22 -8.01 18.66 -14.31
N ILE A 23 -6.78 18.56 -14.83
CA ILE A 23 -6.49 18.30 -16.25
C ILE A 23 -6.45 16.78 -16.54
N LEU A 24 -6.01 15.97 -15.57
CA LEU A 24 -6.07 14.50 -15.63
C LEU A 24 -7.45 13.92 -15.28
N ARG A 25 -8.40 14.76 -14.84
CA ARG A 25 -9.76 14.39 -14.38
C ARG A 25 -10.78 14.15 -15.49
N VAL A 26 -10.40 14.26 -16.76
CA VAL A 26 -11.30 13.85 -17.86
C VAL A 26 -11.29 12.32 -17.94
N GLY A 27 -12.19 11.69 -17.19
CA GLY A 27 -12.74 10.36 -17.49
C GLY A 27 -11.77 9.18 -17.39
N ARG A 28 -10.97 9.06 -16.31
CA ARG A 28 -10.40 7.74 -16.03
C ARG A 28 -11.52 6.82 -15.54
N PRO A 29 -11.78 5.70 -16.24
CA PRO A 29 -12.82 4.78 -15.81
C PRO A 29 -12.44 4.17 -14.45
N ALA A 30 -13.36 4.26 -13.51
CA ALA A 30 -13.30 3.56 -12.25
C ALA A 30 -14.07 2.24 -12.38
N TYR A 31 -13.44 1.14 -11.99
CA TYR A 31 -13.99 -0.20 -12.09
C TYR A 31 -14.34 -0.74 -10.72
N ALA A 32 -15.24 -1.73 -10.64
CA ALA A 32 -15.46 -2.41 -9.36
C ALA A 32 -14.24 -3.26 -9.02
N PHE A 33 -13.80 -3.21 -7.76
CA PHE A 33 -12.66 -4.01 -7.28
C PHE A 33 -12.87 -5.52 -7.56
N THR A 34 -14.10 -5.99 -7.34
CA THR A 34 -14.49 -7.40 -7.53
C THR A 34 -14.46 -7.87 -8.98
N ASP A 35 -14.41 -6.97 -9.97
CA ASP A 35 -14.29 -7.36 -11.37
C ASP A 35 -12.87 -7.87 -11.70
N TYR A 36 -11.87 -7.37 -10.98
CA TYR A 36 -10.45 -7.64 -11.20
C TYR A 36 -9.84 -8.54 -10.12
N PHE A 37 -10.20 -8.35 -8.86
CA PHE A 37 -9.63 -9.06 -7.71
C PHE A 37 -10.65 -10.01 -7.08
N LYS A 38 -11.01 -11.04 -7.85
CA LYS A 38 -12.07 -12.01 -7.49
C LYS A 38 -11.64 -12.92 -6.34
N GLY A 39 -12.56 -13.17 -5.41
CA GLY A 39 -12.35 -14.11 -4.31
C GLY A 39 -11.63 -13.52 -3.09
N MET A 40 -11.22 -12.25 -3.15
CA MET A 40 -10.58 -11.56 -2.02
C MET A 40 -11.50 -11.51 -0.78
N GLU A 41 -12.82 -11.47 -0.98
CA GLU A 41 -13.81 -11.51 0.09
C GLU A 41 -13.77 -12.81 0.92
N LYS A 42 -13.24 -13.88 0.35
CA LYS A 42 -13.15 -15.20 1.00
C LYS A 42 -11.85 -15.38 1.76
N ILE A 43 -10.87 -14.48 1.58
CA ILE A 43 -9.55 -14.57 2.19
C ILE A 43 -9.62 -14.14 3.66
N GLU A 44 -9.11 -14.99 4.55
CA GLU A 44 -9.13 -14.76 6.00
C GLU A 44 -8.40 -13.47 6.42
N ALA A 45 -7.28 -13.12 5.77
CA ALA A 45 -6.62 -11.83 6.03
C ALA A 45 -7.54 -10.63 5.72
N VAL A 46 -8.31 -10.68 4.63
CA VAL A 46 -9.22 -9.60 4.24
C VAL A 46 -10.44 -9.55 5.17
N LYS A 47 -10.95 -10.70 5.60
CA LYS A 47 -11.99 -10.79 6.65
C LYS A 47 -11.52 -10.20 7.97
N ARG A 48 -10.26 -10.43 8.37
CA ARG A 48 -9.69 -9.79 9.58
C ARG A 48 -9.57 -8.26 9.46
N ILE A 49 -9.49 -7.73 8.24
CA ILE A 49 -9.45 -6.28 8.04
C ILE A 49 -10.82 -5.66 8.30
N PHE A 50 -11.88 -6.14 7.62
CA PHE A 50 -13.19 -5.47 7.64
C PHE A 50 -14.28 -6.16 8.47
N GLY A 51 -14.04 -7.39 8.95
CA GLY A 51 -15.01 -8.20 9.68
C GLY A 51 -16.25 -8.52 8.83
N ASP A 52 -17.43 -8.44 9.45
CA ASP A 52 -18.70 -8.73 8.78
C ASP A 52 -19.00 -7.81 7.59
N LYS A 53 -18.29 -6.67 7.48
CA LYS A 53 -18.44 -5.72 6.38
C LYS A 53 -17.58 -6.04 5.15
N THR A 54 -16.78 -7.10 5.16
CA THR A 54 -15.84 -7.41 4.06
C THR A 54 -16.51 -7.42 2.68
N GLU A 55 -17.59 -8.17 2.51
CA GLU A 55 -18.26 -8.25 1.20
C GLU A 55 -18.84 -6.90 0.76
N GLU A 56 -19.41 -6.15 1.70
CA GLU A 56 -19.97 -4.82 1.43
C GLU A 56 -18.89 -3.83 0.99
N VAL A 57 -17.77 -3.77 1.73
CA VAL A 57 -16.67 -2.87 1.43
C VAL A 57 -16.06 -3.20 0.07
N LEU A 58 -15.74 -4.47 -0.20
CA LEU A 58 -15.10 -4.86 -1.46
C LEU A 58 -16.01 -4.66 -2.67
N ARG A 59 -17.33 -4.89 -2.53
CA ARG A 59 -18.31 -4.64 -3.60
C ARG A 59 -18.40 -3.16 -3.97
N ASN A 60 -18.23 -2.27 -2.99
CA ASN A 60 -18.31 -0.83 -3.18
C ASN A 60 -16.96 -0.18 -3.54
N LEU A 61 -15.85 -0.84 -3.24
CA LEU A 61 -14.50 -0.36 -3.55
C LEU A 61 -14.29 -0.22 -5.06
N LYS A 62 -13.74 0.92 -5.46
CA LYS A 62 -13.40 1.24 -6.84
C LYS A 62 -11.90 1.16 -7.07
N VAL A 63 -11.54 0.73 -8.28
CA VAL A 63 -10.17 0.63 -8.76
C VAL A 63 -9.99 1.57 -9.94
N GLU A 64 -8.89 2.32 -9.94
CA GLU A 64 -8.45 3.13 -11.07
C GLU A 64 -7.05 2.71 -11.51
N PHE A 65 -6.90 2.47 -12.81
CA PHE A 65 -5.63 2.07 -13.40
C PHE A 65 -4.86 3.28 -13.95
N THR A 66 -3.56 3.31 -13.69
CA THR A 66 -2.66 4.39 -14.11
C THR A 66 -1.35 3.83 -14.64
N TRP A 67 -0.72 4.57 -15.55
CA TRP A 67 0.61 4.26 -16.09
C TRP A 67 1.72 5.03 -15.35
N ILE A 68 1.35 5.95 -14.46
CA ILE A 68 2.21 6.89 -13.78
C ILE A 68 2.00 6.73 -12.27
N GLY A 69 3.08 6.74 -11.49
CA GLY A 69 3.06 6.55 -10.04
C GLY A 69 3.84 5.29 -9.61
N GLY A 70 3.88 5.04 -8.31
CA GLY A 70 4.54 3.87 -7.71
C GLY A 70 3.80 2.55 -7.98
N TYR A 71 3.63 1.73 -6.95
CA TYR A 71 3.04 0.39 -7.05
C TYR A 71 1.50 0.45 -7.01
N MET A 72 0.94 0.60 -5.82
CA MET A 72 -0.49 0.73 -5.52
C MET A 72 -0.64 1.75 -4.38
N TRP A 73 -1.78 2.42 -4.30
CA TRP A 73 -2.10 3.30 -3.15
C TRP A 73 -3.60 3.60 -3.08
N VAL A 74 -4.11 3.94 -1.90
CA VAL A 74 -5.46 4.52 -1.73
C VAL A 74 -5.42 6.04 -1.92
N ASP A 75 -6.27 6.57 -2.81
CA ASP A 75 -6.43 8.03 -2.98
C ASP A 75 -7.19 8.61 -1.78
N SER A 76 -6.53 9.48 -1.01
CA SER A 76 -7.07 10.06 0.23
C SER A 76 -8.25 11.02 0.02
N ARG A 77 -8.67 11.30 -1.22
CA ARG A 77 -9.81 12.18 -1.53
C ARG A 77 -11.11 11.41 -1.75
N ASN A 78 -11.03 10.21 -2.31
CA ASN A 78 -12.21 9.41 -2.70
C ASN A 78 -12.15 7.94 -2.23
N GLY A 79 -11.03 7.49 -1.67
CA GLY A 79 -10.87 6.12 -1.18
C GLY A 79 -10.72 5.07 -2.28
N HIS A 80 -10.51 5.48 -3.54
CA HIS A 80 -10.29 4.54 -4.64
C HIS A 80 -8.90 3.92 -4.54
N LEU A 81 -8.80 2.64 -4.91
CA LEU A 81 -7.54 1.94 -5.05
C LEU A 81 -6.91 2.31 -6.41
N MET A 82 -5.78 2.99 -6.36
CA MET A 82 -5.00 3.37 -7.53
C MET A 82 -3.95 2.29 -7.79
N ILE A 83 -3.88 1.80 -9.04
CA ILE A 83 -2.98 0.69 -9.40
C ILE A 83 -2.17 1.04 -10.62
N ASN A 84 -0.85 0.93 -10.51
CA ASN A 84 0.03 1.04 -11.66
C ASN A 84 -0.08 -0.21 -12.55
N THR A 85 -0.48 -0.05 -13.81
CA THR A 85 -0.67 -1.17 -14.74
C THR A 85 0.63 -1.88 -15.10
N ASN A 86 1.76 -1.18 -15.16
CA ASN A 86 3.05 -1.81 -15.40
C ASN A 86 3.48 -2.67 -14.21
N TYR A 87 3.22 -2.20 -12.98
CA TYR A 87 3.44 -3.01 -11.78
C TYR A 87 2.53 -4.24 -11.76
N LEU A 88 1.22 -4.06 -11.96
CA LEU A 88 0.26 -5.17 -11.95
C LEU A 88 0.59 -6.27 -12.98
N ASN A 89 1.14 -5.89 -14.14
CA ASN A 89 1.46 -6.84 -15.21
C ASN A 89 2.82 -7.55 -15.06
N LYS A 90 3.78 -6.94 -14.35
CA LYS A 90 5.18 -7.41 -14.32
C LYS A 90 5.71 -7.71 -12.92
N GLY A 91 5.04 -7.22 -11.89
CA GLY A 91 5.42 -7.40 -10.49
C GLY A 91 5.33 -8.86 -10.07
N ASP A 92 6.04 -9.19 -9.00
CA ASP A 92 5.91 -10.49 -8.37
C ASP A 92 4.49 -10.67 -7.83
N LYS A 93 3.86 -11.82 -8.11
CA LYS A 93 2.46 -12.06 -7.78
C LYS A 93 2.21 -12.07 -6.27
N ILE A 94 3.20 -12.50 -5.48
CA ILE A 94 3.11 -12.50 -4.03
C ILE A 94 3.23 -11.07 -3.51
N ASP A 95 4.14 -10.26 -4.04
CA ASP A 95 4.25 -8.84 -3.64
C ASP A 95 2.97 -8.07 -3.99
N ILE A 96 2.40 -8.26 -5.20
CA ILE A 96 1.11 -7.66 -5.59
C ILE A 96 -0.01 -8.10 -4.63
N TYR A 97 -0.04 -9.38 -4.26
CA TYR A 97 -1.03 -9.89 -3.32
C TYR A 97 -0.90 -9.27 -1.93
N LEU A 98 0.33 -9.16 -1.40
CA LEU A 98 0.59 -8.54 -0.11
C LEU A 98 0.31 -7.03 -0.13
N ASP A 99 0.59 -6.34 -1.24
CA ASP A 99 0.22 -4.94 -1.44
C ASP A 99 -1.29 -4.74 -1.48
N LEU A 100 -2.05 -5.65 -2.08
CA LEU A 100 -3.52 -5.60 -1.97
C LEU A 100 -3.98 -5.71 -0.52
N ILE A 101 -3.38 -6.59 0.29
CA ILE A 101 -3.70 -6.68 1.73
C ILE A 101 -3.34 -5.37 2.44
N HIS A 102 -2.17 -4.80 2.16
CA HIS A 102 -1.71 -3.51 2.69
C HIS A 102 -2.70 -2.38 2.37
N GLU A 103 -3.05 -2.22 1.09
CA GLU A 103 -3.94 -1.16 0.62
C GLU A 103 -5.39 -1.33 1.10
N LEU A 104 -5.84 -2.56 1.35
CA LEU A 104 -7.14 -2.79 1.98
C LEU A 104 -7.16 -2.32 3.45
N VAL A 105 -6.03 -2.38 4.16
CA VAL A 105 -5.92 -1.72 5.47
C VAL A 105 -6.03 -0.21 5.33
N HIS A 106 -5.38 0.40 4.34
CA HIS A 106 -5.54 1.83 4.06
C HIS A 106 -6.97 2.20 3.66
N THR A 107 -7.66 1.33 2.92
CA THR A 107 -9.08 1.49 2.61
C THR A 107 -9.92 1.52 3.89
N ARG A 108 -9.68 0.59 4.83
CA ARG A 108 -10.35 0.61 6.14
C ARG A 108 -10.05 1.89 6.91
N GLN A 109 -8.79 2.29 6.98
CA GLN A 109 -8.35 3.49 7.69
C GLN A 109 -8.99 4.76 7.09
N PHE A 110 -9.10 4.84 5.77
CA PHE A 110 -9.82 5.90 5.07
C PHE A 110 -11.31 5.93 5.43
N LEU A 111 -11.98 4.77 5.41
CA LEU A 111 -13.39 4.66 5.82
C LEU A 111 -13.62 5.04 7.29
N GLN A 112 -12.59 4.92 8.14
CA GLN A 112 -12.59 5.39 9.53
C GLN A 112 -12.25 6.87 9.68
N GLY A 113 -11.99 7.59 8.58
CA GLY A 113 -11.62 9.01 8.59
C GLY A 113 -10.20 9.29 9.07
N ARG A 114 -9.31 8.29 9.08
CA ARG A 114 -7.91 8.48 9.49
C ARG A 114 -7.10 9.20 8.41
N GLU A 115 -6.15 10.02 8.83
CA GLU A 115 -5.19 10.65 7.93
C GLU A 115 -4.13 9.63 7.49
N LEU A 116 -4.21 9.19 6.22
CA LEU A 116 -3.28 8.20 5.67
C LEU A 116 -1.84 8.73 5.53
N PHE A 117 -1.71 10.04 5.32
CA PHE A 117 -0.45 10.73 5.01
C PHE A 117 -0.12 11.81 6.04
N ASP A 118 -0.11 11.45 7.33
CA ASP A 118 0.32 12.36 8.39
C ASP A 118 1.81 12.71 8.20
N GLU A 119 2.08 14.00 7.94
CA GLU A 119 3.42 14.55 7.70
C GLU A 119 4.26 14.69 8.99
N GLN A 120 3.65 14.50 10.17
CA GLN A 120 4.37 14.52 11.45
C GLN A 120 5.27 13.29 11.64
N TYR A 121 4.98 12.21 10.91
CA TYR A 121 5.72 10.95 10.98
C TYR A 121 6.49 10.68 9.69
N SER A 122 7.67 10.08 9.83
CA SER A 122 8.37 9.46 8.70
C SER A 122 7.54 8.28 8.16
N TYR A 123 7.77 7.88 6.91
CA TYR A 123 7.03 6.78 6.27
C TYR A 123 7.00 5.50 7.13
N ILE A 124 8.17 5.08 7.62
CA ILE A 124 8.32 3.86 8.43
C ILE A 124 7.79 3.96 9.86
N ASP A 125 7.58 5.19 10.34
CA ASP A 125 7.08 5.46 11.70
C ASP A 125 5.59 5.78 11.73
N ARG A 126 4.97 5.96 10.56
CA ARG A 126 3.57 6.35 10.48
C ARG A 126 2.70 5.21 11.03
N PRO A 127 1.84 5.47 12.02
CA PRO A 127 1.00 4.43 12.62
C PRO A 127 0.14 3.67 11.60
N THR A 128 -0.34 4.36 10.57
CA THR A 128 -1.17 3.77 9.51
C THR A 128 -0.37 2.79 8.63
N GLU A 129 0.86 3.13 8.26
CA GLU A 129 1.78 2.29 7.48
C GLU A 129 2.22 1.07 8.28
N ILE A 130 2.59 1.26 9.56
CA ILE A 130 2.96 0.16 10.45
C ILE A 130 1.81 -0.84 10.60
N GLU A 131 0.57 -0.36 10.73
CA GLU A 131 -0.62 -1.20 10.77
C GLU A 131 -0.83 -1.97 9.46
N ALA A 132 -0.70 -1.31 8.32
CA ALA A 132 -0.87 -1.93 7.01
C ALA A 132 0.20 -3.02 6.75
N TYR A 133 1.47 -2.71 7.00
CA TYR A 133 2.54 -3.71 6.91
C TYR A 133 2.37 -4.87 7.88
N ARG A 134 1.85 -4.63 9.09
CA ARG A 134 1.59 -5.72 10.05
C ARG A 134 0.63 -6.76 9.47
N HIS A 135 -0.48 -6.33 8.86
CA HIS A 135 -1.42 -7.24 8.22
C HIS A 135 -0.80 -7.97 7.02
N ALA A 136 0.02 -7.30 6.21
CA ALA A 136 0.74 -7.93 5.11
C ALA A 136 1.75 -8.99 5.62
N VAL A 137 2.53 -8.69 6.67
CA VAL A 137 3.49 -9.63 7.28
C VAL A 137 2.78 -10.83 7.91
N GLU A 138 1.67 -10.61 8.61
CA GLU A 138 0.85 -11.70 9.16
C GLU A 138 0.33 -12.63 8.05
N GLU A 139 -0.10 -12.06 6.93
CA GLU A 139 -0.55 -12.85 5.79
C GLU A 139 0.60 -13.58 5.09
N ALA A 140 1.74 -12.90 4.89
CA ALA A 140 2.95 -13.49 4.34
C ALA A 140 3.40 -14.72 5.15
N ARG A 141 3.35 -14.63 6.48
CA ARG A 141 3.64 -15.75 7.38
C ARG A 141 2.60 -16.87 7.26
N ARG A 142 1.31 -16.52 7.18
CA ARG A 142 0.22 -17.50 7.03
C ARG A 142 0.37 -18.33 5.74
N ILE A 143 0.83 -17.72 4.65
CA ILE A 143 1.08 -18.43 3.38
C ILE A 143 2.47 -19.09 3.31
N GLY A 144 3.25 -19.04 4.41
CA GLY A 144 4.50 -19.78 4.55
C GLY A 144 5.75 -19.08 4.02
N LEU A 145 5.73 -17.75 3.83
CA LEU A 145 6.94 -17.04 3.42
C LEU A 145 7.97 -17.00 4.57
N PRO A 146 9.25 -17.31 4.31
CA PRO A 146 10.31 -17.14 5.29
C PRO A 146 10.60 -15.66 5.52
N ASP A 147 11.13 -15.32 6.71
CA ASP A 147 11.46 -13.94 7.08
C ASP A 147 12.38 -13.27 6.04
N GLU A 148 13.29 -13.99 5.39
CA GLU A 148 14.12 -13.45 4.29
C GLU A 148 13.26 -12.90 3.13
N ARG A 149 12.25 -13.65 2.68
CA ARG A 149 11.35 -13.20 1.60
C ARG A 149 10.45 -12.05 2.06
N ILE A 150 10.04 -12.06 3.34
CA ILE A 150 9.29 -10.96 3.94
C ILE A 150 10.16 -9.68 3.98
N CYS A 151 11.46 -9.80 4.29
CA CYS A 151 12.37 -8.65 4.27
C CYS A 151 12.58 -8.07 2.87
N GLN A 152 12.59 -8.93 1.85
CA GLN A 152 12.59 -8.46 0.45
C GLN A 152 11.32 -7.67 0.14
N TYR A 153 10.15 -8.14 0.60
CA TYR A 153 8.88 -7.43 0.43
C TYR A 153 8.85 -6.08 1.18
N LEU A 154 9.32 -6.04 2.43
CA LEU A 154 9.34 -4.81 3.23
C LEU A 154 10.28 -3.73 2.66
N LYS A 155 11.26 -4.12 1.84
CA LYS A 155 12.25 -3.19 1.29
C LYS A 155 11.71 -2.48 0.05
N THR A 156 11.35 -1.22 0.21
CA THR A 156 11.00 -0.35 -0.92
C THR A 156 12.22 0.45 -1.40
N GLU A 157 12.16 0.97 -2.63
CA GLU A 157 13.27 1.69 -3.26
C GLU A 157 13.61 3.03 -2.58
N TRP A 158 12.68 3.56 -1.76
CA TRP A 158 12.86 4.80 -1.00
C TRP A 158 13.33 4.58 0.43
N MET A 159 13.41 3.34 0.92
CA MET A 159 13.97 3.02 2.23
C MET A 159 15.48 2.81 2.17
N ASN A 160 16.20 3.38 3.13
CA ASN A 160 17.59 3.01 3.37
C ASN A 160 17.69 1.72 4.24
N LYS A 161 18.91 1.24 4.50
CA LYS A 161 19.15 0.03 5.31
C LYS A 161 18.66 0.21 6.75
N GLN A 162 18.81 1.39 7.33
CA GLN A 162 18.37 1.72 8.68
C GLN A 162 16.83 1.74 8.78
N ASP A 163 16.15 2.27 7.76
CA ASP A 163 14.70 2.32 7.68
C ASP A 163 14.11 0.91 7.66
N LEU A 164 14.64 0.04 6.77
CA LEU A 164 14.25 -1.36 6.70
C LEU A 164 14.48 -2.09 8.03
N GLN A 165 15.62 -1.86 8.67
CA GLN A 165 15.93 -2.46 9.98
C GLN A 165 14.92 -2.04 11.05
N LYS A 166 14.59 -0.74 11.12
CA LYS A 166 13.62 -0.21 12.07
C LYS A 166 12.22 -0.77 11.84
N LEU A 167 11.79 -0.84 10.58
CA LEU A 167 10.49 -1.41 10.21
C LEU A 167 10.45 -2.91 10.55
N ALA A 168 11.49 -3.67 10.19
CA ALA A 168 11.59 -5.09 10.48
C ALA A 168 11.53 -5.39 11.99
N VAL A 169 12.24 -4.62 12.82
CA VAL A 169 12.16 -4.75 14.29
C VAL A 169 10.74 -4.48 14.78
N THR A 170 10.10 -3.41 14.31
CA THR A 170 8.71 -3.05 14.66
C THR A 170 7.72 -4.18 14.31
N LEU A 171 7.94 -4.84 13.17
CA LEU A 171 7.09 -5.93 12.67
C LEU A 171 7.55 -7.33 13.13
N LYS A 172 8.61 -7.40 13.94
CA LYS A 172 9.23 -8.63 14.44
C LYS A 172 9.63 -9.58 13.32
N VAL A 173 10.20 -9.07 12.23
CA VAL A 173 10.72 -9.85 11.09
C VAL A 173 12.24 -9.91 11.18
N ASN A 174 12.81 -11.11 11.09
CA ASN A 174 14.26 -11.31 11.16
C ASN A 174 14.92 -11.08 9.82
N CYS A 175 15.23 -9.82 9.51
CA CYS A 175 16.07 -9.49 8.35
C CYS A 175 17.53 -9.77 8.68
N ILE A 176 18.12 -10.77 8.01
CA ILE A 176 19.54 -11.11 8.16
C ILE A 176 20.35 -9.85 7.87
N ARG A 177 21.20 -9.46 8.83
CA ARG A 177 22.27 -8.50 8.56
C ARG A 177 23.24 -9.18 7.61
N ASN A 178 23.13 -8.91 6.31
CA ASN A 178 24.31 -9.05 5.46
C ASN A 178 25.34 -8.06 6.02
N ASN A 179 26.34 -8.63 6.70
CA ASN A 179 27.57 -7.94 7.07
C ASN A 179 28.21 -7.55 5.74
N ASP A 180 28.20 -6.25 5.46
CA ASP A 180 29.06 -5.66 4.44
C ASP A 180 30.48 -5.60 5.00
#